data_AF-A0A2U1L6J3-F1
#
_entry.id   AF-A0A2U1L6J3-F1
#
_cell.length_a   1.000
_cell.length_b   1.000
_cell.length_c   1.000
_cell.angle_alpha   90.00
_cell.angle_beta   90.00
_cell.angle_gamma   90.00
#
_symmetry.space_group_name_H-M   'P 1'
#
loop_
_entity.id
_entity.type
_entity.pdbx_description
1 polymer ?
#
loop_
_entity_poly.entity_id
_entity_poly.type
_entity_poly.pdbx_seq_one_letter_code
_entity_poly.pdbx_strand_id
1 'polypeptide(L)'
;MAMCMHIPSTTINHKTFLNPLTPTTKPHFSSPHKTHLSKHNIVQFNHVHQKGTLKIKVFEKLNDKELDPVQILENDGDWSSGLFWAVVGFLNQTSRSKCVIKVFDRWISKDGSRVSEFNYERIIRLLVEEGLVGYAVMALKDMKDIHGI
;
A
#
# COMPACT_ATOMS: atom_id res chain seq x y z
N MET A 1 -22.59 6.95 -10.87
CA MET A 1 -21.14 6.79 -10.56
C MET A 1 -20.78 7.95 -9.66
N ALA A 2 -20.54 7.71 -8.37
CA ALA A 2 -20.36 8.78 -7.39
C ALA A 2 -18.88 9.21 -7.31
N MET A 3 -18.60 10.43 -7.77
CA MET A 3 -17.29 11.07 -7.66
C MET A 3 -17.08 11.64 -6.25
N CYS A 4 -15.93 11.39 -5.65
CA CYS A 4 -15.54 11.95 -4.35
C CYS A 4 -15.05 13.38 -4.53
N MET A 5 -15.82 14.38 -4.11
CA MET A 5 -15.45 15.80 -4.17
C MET A 5 -14.46 16.21 -3.06
N HIS A 6 -13.63 17.20 -3.37
CA HIS A 6 -12.44 17.65 -2.64
C HIS A 6 -12.73 18.87 -1.73
N ILE A 7 -12.09 18.92 -0.56
CA ILE A 7 -11.93 20.12 0.29
C ILE A 7 -10.41 20.37 0.39
N PRO A 8 -9.89 21.61 0.25
CA PRO A 8 -8.46 21.85 0.22
C PRO A 8 -7.85 21.89 1.64
N SER A 9 -6.62 21.39 1.78
CA SER A 9 -5.80 21.60 2.98
C SER A 9 -4.34 21.86 2.59
N THR A 10 -3.74 22.77 3.35
CA THR A 10 -2.48 23.49 3.14
C THR A 10 -1.21 22.66 3.38
N THR A 11 -0.21 22.88 2.53
CA THR A 11 1.15 22.30 2.54
C THR A 11 2.01 22.71 3.72
N ILE A 12 2.77 21.76 4.28
CA ILE A 12 3.94 22.01 5.15
C ILE A 12 5.18 21.35 4.54
N ASN A 13 6.20 22.17 4.27
CA ASN A 13 7.53 21.78 3.78
C ASN A 13 8.43 21.35 4.94
N HIS A 14 9.21 20.27 4.79
CA HIS A 14 10.39 20.04 5.62
C HIS A 14 11.64 19.85 4.77
N LYS A 15 12.66 20.65 5.10
CA LYS A 15 13.95 20.80 4.43
C LYS A 15 14.96 19.73 4.86
N THR A 16 15.86 19.49 3.91
CA THR A 16 17.11 18.73 3.84
C THR A 16 18.07 18.87 5.03
N PHE A 17 18.80 17.79 5.34
CA PHE A 17 20.14 17.87 5.95
C PHE A 17 21.09 16.87 5.25
N LEU A 18 22.27 17.37 4.85
CA LEU A 18 23.37 16.64 4.21
C LEU A 18 24.53 16.42 5.21
N ASN A 19 24.94 15.15 5.37
CA ASN A 19 26.31 14.58 5.40
C ASN A 19 27.37 15.02 6.46
N PRO A 20 28.56 14.38 6.54
CA PRO A 20 28.94 12.94 6.62
C PRO A 20 30.03 12.68 7.71
N LEU A 21 30.49 11.42 7.91
CA LEU A 21 31.88 11.05 8.26
C LEU A 21 32.07 9.51 8.21
N THR A 22 32.97 9.05 7.34
CA THR A 22 33.50 7.67 7.25
C THR A 22 34.74 7.48 8.14
N PRO A 23 35.17 6.25 8.47
CA PRO A 23 36.28 5.67 7.69
C PRO A 23 36.27 4.12 7.48
N THR A 24 36.58 3.76 6.22
CA THR A 24 37.54 2.73 5.76
C THR A 24 37.44 1.26 6.20
N THR A 25 37.06 0.39 5.26
CA THR A 25 37.65 -0.96 5.12
C THR A 25 37.71 -1.32 3.64
N LYS A 26 38.93 -1.54 3.12
CA LYS A 26 39.17 -1.95 1.71
C LYS A 26 38.93 -3.47 1.57
N PRO A 27 38.15 -3.95 0.61
CA PRO A 27 38.27 -5.33 0.14
C PRO A 27 39.25 -5.39 -1.05
N HIS A 28 40.26 -6.23 -0.91
CA HIS A 28 41.16 -6.65 -1.98
C HIS A 28 40.34 -7.34 -3.09
N PHE A 29 40.44 -6.85 -4.32
CA PHE A 29 39.87 -7.55 -5.48
C PHE A 29 40.92 -8.50 -6.07
N SER A 30 40.64 -9.79 -6.05
CA SER A 30 41.37 -10.83 -6.79
C SER A 30 40.43 -11.54 -7.76
N SER A 31 40.64 -11.29 -9.05
CA SER A 31 40.43 -12.08 -10.29
C SER A 31 39.15 -12.92 -10.56
N PRO A 32 38.78 -13.11 -11.85
CA PRO A 32 37.44 -13.45 -12.29
C PRO A 32 37.18 -14.96 -12.35
N HIS A 33 36.18 -15.44 -11.61
CA HIS A 33 35.64 -16.78 -11.79
C HIS A 33 34.21 -16.74 -12.33
N LYS A 34 34.12 -17.20 -13.58
CA LYS A 34 32.95 -17.64 -14.37
C LYS A 34 31.60 -17.58 -13.64
N THR A 35 30.76 -16.64 -14.07
CA THR A 35 29.38 -16.46 -13.62
C THR A 35 28.53 -17.67 -14.02
N HIS A 36 28.40 -18.66 -13.14
CA HIS A 36 27.25 -19.55 -13.18
C HIS A 36 26.06 -18.77 -12.61
N LEU A 37 25.47 -17.91 -13.45
CA LEU A 37 24.24 -17.18 -13.14
C LEU A 37 23.11 -18.21 -13.00
N SER A 38 23.00 -18.78 -11.79
CA SER A 38 21.99 -19.76 -11.43
C SER A 38 20.61 -19.20 -11.75
N LYS A 39 19.81 -19.96 -12.50
CA LYS A 39 18.42 -19.61 -12.88
C LYS A 39 17.59 -19.15 -11.67
N HIS A 40 17.90 -19.65 -10.47
CA HIS A 40 17.28 -19.25 -9.21
C HIS A 40 17.45 -17.75 -8.91
N ASN A 41 18.64 -17.19 -9.13
CA ASN A 41 18.93 -15.78 -8.87
C ASN A 41 18.22 -14.88 -9.89
N ILE A 42 18.09 -15.32 -11.14
CA ILE A 42 17.37 -14.59 -12.20
C ILE A 42 15.87 -14.54 -11.87
N VAL A 43 15.27 -15.65 -11.46
CA VAL A 43 13.85 -15.71 -11.08
C VAL A 43 13.58 -14.84 -9.85
N GLN A 44 14.44 -14.89 -8.83
CA GLN A 44 14.29 -14.07 -7.63
C GLN A 44 14.49 -12.58 -7.92
N PHE A 45 15.47 -12.22 -8.74
CA PHE A 45 15.70 -10.84 -9.18
C PHE A 45 14.53 -10.30 -10.00
N ASN A 46 14.02 -11.09 -10.96
CA ASN A 46 12.86 -10.72 -11.77
C ASN A 46 11.61 -10.55 -10.91
N HIS A 47 11.39 -11.40 -9.92
CA HIS A 47 10.26 -11.28 -8.98
C HIS A 47 10.34 -10.02 -8.12
N VAL A 48 11.54 -9.71 -7.60
CA VAL A 48 11.77 -8.49 -6.82
C VAL A 48 11.61 -7.24 -7.69
N HIS A 49 12.16 -7.25 -8.90
CA HIS A 49 12.03 -6.15 -9.85
C HIS A 49 10.57 -5.94 -10.25
N GLN A 50 9.84 -7.01 -10.60
CA GLN A 50 8.41 -6.94 -10.93
C GLN A 50 7.58 -6.38 -9.78
N LYS A 51 7.85 -6.79 -8.53
CA LYS A 51 7.19 -6.21 -7.35
C LYS A 51 7.50 -4.72 -7.18
N GLY A 52 8.74 -4.30 -7.40
CA GLY A 52 9.13 -2.89 -7.38
C GLY A 52 8.41 -2.07 -8.45
N THR A 53 8.38 -2.57 -9.68
CA THR A 53 7.68 -1.92 -10.81
C THR A 53 6.16 -1.84 -10.58
N LEU A 54 5.55 -2.88 -10.00
CA LEU A 54 4.12 -2.87 -9.69
C LEU A 54 3.76 -1.76 -8.69
N LYS A 55 4.54 -1.62 -7.61
CA LYS A 55 4.33 -0.55 -6.63
C LYS A 55 4.37 0.83 -7.29
N ILE A 56 5.41 1.10 -8.08
CA ILE A 56 5.57 2.39 -8.76
C ILE A 56 4.35 2.70 -9.65
N LYS A 57 3.96 1.75 -10.51
CA LYS A 57 2.81 1.92 -11.41
C LYS A 57 1.49 2.17 -10.68
N VAL A 58 1.26 1.48 -9.56
CA VAL A 58 0.05 1.68 -8.74
C VAL A 58 0.02 3.10 -8.19
N PHE A 59 1.13 3.62 -7.67
CA PHE A 59 1.17 5.00 -7.14
C PHE A 59 1.12 6.06 -8.24
N GLU A 60 1.69 5.81 -9.42
CA GLU A 60 1.52 6.68 -10.59
C GLU A 60 0.06 6.80 -10.99
N LYS A 61 -0.68 5.69 -11.05
CA LYS A 61 -2.13 5.70 -11.32
C LYS A 61 -2.92 6.36 -10.20
N LEU A 62 -2.59 6.10 -8.94
CA LEU A 62 -3.29 6.71 -7.81
C LEU A 62 -3.02 8.22 -7.66
N ASN A 63 -1.96 8.75 -8.29
CA ASN A 63 -1.75 10.20 -8.38
C ASN A 63 -2.78 10.87 -9.29
N ASP A 64 -3.31 10.14 -10.28
CA ASP A 64 -4.47 10.57 -11.03
C ASP A 64 -5.72 10.44 -10.13
N LYS A 65 -6.33 11.57 -9.79
CA LYS A 65 -7.51 11.62 -8.92
C LYS A 65 -8.78 11.15 -9.62
N GLU A 66 -8.78 11.04 -10.95
CA GLU A 66 -9.92 10.55 -11.72
C GLU A 66 -10.00 9.02 -11.72
N LEU A 67 -8.88 8.34 -11.46
CA LEU A 67 -8.85 6.88 -11.39
C LEU A 67 -9.37 6.38 -10.05
N ASP A 68 -10.32 5.45 -10.11
CA ASP A 68 -10.87 4.78 -8.94
C ASP A 68 -9.83 3.79 -8.38
N PRO A 69 -9.39 3.93 -7.11
CA PRO A 69 -8.47 3.00 -6.48
C PRO A 69 -8.93 1.53 -6.52
N VAL A 70 -10.24 1.29 -6.51
CA VAL A 70 -10.80 -0.06 -6.65
C VAL A 70 -10.55 -0.61 -8.05
N GLN A 71 -10.72 0.20 -9.10
CA GLN A 71 -10.40 -0.21 -10.47
C GLN A 71 -8.91 -0.48 -10.66
N ILE A 72 -8.04 0.31 -10.01
CA ILE A 72 -6.59 0.05 -10.06
C ILE A 72 -6.28 -1.31 -9.42
N LEU A 73 -6.86 -1.62 -8.26
CA LEU A 73 -6.75 -2.95 -7.64
C LEU A 73 -7.25 -4.07 -8.56
N GLU A 74 -8.37 -3.87 -9.25
CA GLU A 74 -8.88 -4.86 -10.19
C GLU A 74 -7.97 -5.10 -11.38
N ASN A 75 -7.42 -4.02 -11.95
CA ASN A 75 -6.60 -4.08 -13.15
C ASN A 75 -5.18 -4.60 -12.87
N ASP A 76 -4.59 -4.22 -11.74
CA ASP A 76 -3.21 -4.56 -11.37
C ASP A 76 -3.09 -5.88 -10.60
N GLY A 77 -4.23 -6.49 -10.28
CA GLY A 77 -4.31 -7.81 -9.67
C GLY A 77 -4.21 -7.79 -8.15
N ASP A 78 -4.04 -8.98 -7.58
CA ASP A 78 -4.15 -9.18 -6.14
C ASP A 78 -2.98 -8.55 -5.36
N TRP A 79 -3.24 -7.42 -4.69
CA TRP A 79 -2.21 -6.72 -3.93
C TRP A 79 -1.77 -7.51 -2.71
N SER A 80 -0.45 -7.61 -2.52
CA SER A 80 0.10 -8.08 -1.25
C SER A 80 -0.32 -7.16 -0.10
N SER A 81 -0.40 -7.68 1.13
CA SER A 81 -0.69 -6.88 2.34
C SER A 81 0.18 -5.62 2.45
N GLY A 82 1.48 -5.73 2.16
CA GLY A 82 2.38 -4.56 2.18
C GLY A 82 2.07 -3.49 1.13
N LEU A 83 1.59 -3.88 -0.06
CA LEU A 83 1.13 -2.92 -1.08
C LEU A 83 -0.21 -2.30 -0.66
N PHE A 84 -1.16 -3.12 -0.21
CA PHE A 84 -2.44 -2.64 0.29
C PHE A 84 -2.27 -1.57 1.38
N TRP A 85 -1.49 -1.83 2.42
CA TRP A 85 -1.26 -0.87 3.49
C TRP A 85 -0.54 0.40 3.03
N ALA A 86 0.35 0.29 2.04
CA ALA A 86 0.98 1.48 1.45
C ALA A 86 -0.04 2.32 0.66
N VAL A 87 -0.98 1.70 -0.05
CA VAL A 87 -2.10 2.40 -0.72
C VAL A 87 -3.03 3.05 0.29
N VAL A 88 -3.38 2.37 1.39
CA VAL A 88 -4.20 2.95 2.47
C VAL A 88 -3.54 4.21 3.03
N GLY A 89 -2.24 4.14 3.35
CA GLY A 89 -1.49 5.31 3.84
C GLY A 89 -1.49 6.46 2.84
N PHE A 90 -1.29 6.17 1.56
CA PHE A 90 -1.32 7.17 0.50
C PHE A 90 -2.70 7.80 0.31
N LEU A 91 -3.79 7.01 0.36
CA LEU A 91 -5.14 7.53 0.30
C LEU A 91 -5.45 8.44 1.49
N ASN A 92 -4.97 8.10 2.68
CA ASN A 92 -5.10 8.95 3.87
C ASN A 92 -4.37 10.29 3.69
N GLN A 93 -3.09 10.24 3.30
CA GLN A 93 -2.26 11.42 3.08
C GLN A 93 -2.76 12.35 1.97
N THR A 94 -3.54 11.81 1.03
CA THR A 94 -4.14 12.57 -0.08
C THR A 94 -5.60 12.96 0.16
N SER A 95 -6.08 12.88 1.42
CA SER A 95 -7.45 13.21 1.84
C SER A 95 -8.53 12.41 1.09
N ARG A 96 -8.22 11.16 0.78
CA ARG A 96 -9.10 10.19 0.11
C ARG A 96 -9.44 9.01 1.02
N SER A 97 -9.46 9.22 2.32
CA SER A 97 -9.78 8.22 3.35
C SER A 97 -11.14 7.54 3.12
N LYS A 98 -12.10 8.24 2.48
CA LYS A 98 -13.39 7.66 2.07
C LYS A 98 -13.28 6.52 1.05
N CYS A 99 -12.20 6.46 0.27
CA CYS A 99 -11.97 5.39 -0.69
C CYS A 99 -11.44 4.12 -0.01
N VAL A 100 -10.85 4.24 1.20
CA VAL A 100 -10.20 3.13 1.91
C VAL A 100 -11.17 1.98 2.14
N ILE A 101 -12.41 2.25 2.53
CA ILE A 101 -13.38 1.19 2.82
C ILE A 101 -13.67 0.32 1.59
N LYS A 102 -13.92 0.94 0.43
CA LYS A 102 -14.20 0.20 -0.82
C LYS A 102 -12.99 -0.62 -1.28
N VAL A 103 -11.79 -0.06 -1.14
CA VAL A 103 -10.55 -0.76 -1.47
C VAL A 103 -10.32 -1.92 -0.52
N PHE A 104 -10.60 -1.74 0.78
CA PHE A 104 -10.51 -2.77 1.78
C PHE A 104 -11.47 -3.93 1.49
N ASP A 105 -12.77 -3.64 1.30
CA ASP A 105 -13.79 -4.64 0.98
C ASP A 105 -13.38 -5.46 -0.25
N ARG A 106 -12.88 -4.78 -1.29
CA ARG A 106 -12.45 -5.46 -2.49
C ARG A 106 -11.19 -6.30 -2.25
N TRP A 107 -10.23 -5.80 -1.49
CA TRP A 107 -8.98 -6.48 -1.19
C TRP A 107 -9.18 -7.74 -0.34
N ILE A 108 -10.04 -7.69 0.69
CA ILE A 108 -10.36 -8.86 1.52
C ILE A 108 -11.21 -9.90 0.77
N SER A 109 -12.03 -9.47 -0.20
CA SER A 109 -12.83 -10.39 -1.01
C SER A 109 -12.02 -11.32 -1.92
N LYS A 110 -10.75 -10.98 -2.20
CA LYS A 110 -9.86 -11.79 -3.05
C LYS A 110 -9.27 -13.00 -2.32
N ASP A 111 -9.23 -12.98 -0.99
CA ASP A 111 -8.59 -14.01 -0.17
C ASP A 111 -9.15 -13.97 1.26
N GLY A 112 -9.87 -15.03 1.64
CA GLY A 112 -10.55 -15.14 2.93
C GLY A 112 -9.61 -15.06 4.14
N SER A 113 -8.30 -15.31 3.99
CA SER A 113 -7.34 -15.15 5.09
C SER A 113 -7.16 -13.69 5.54
N ARG A 114 -7.60 -12.73 4.73
CA ARG A 114 -7.54 -11.29 5.02
C ARG A 114 -8.73 -10.80 5.82
N VAL A 115 -9.79 -11.59 5.88
CA VAL A 115 -10.97 -11.34 6.73
C VAL A 115 -10.58 -11.69 8.16
N SER A 116 -9.95 -10.72 8.84
CA SER A 116 -9.44 -10.87 10.19
C SER A 116 -9.73 -9.66 11.05
N GLU A 117 -9.99 -9.90 12.33
CA GLU A 117 -10.22 -8.86 13.34
C GLU A 117 -9.10 -7.80 13.31
N PHE A 118 -7.84 -8.23 13.22
CA PHE A 118 -6.70 -7.31 13.11
C PHE A 118 -6.79 -6.34 11.93
N ASN A 119 -7.19 -6.83 10.75
CA ASN A 119 -7.33 -5.97 9.58
C ASN A 119 -8.52 -5.01 9.74
N TYR A 120 -9.65 -5.48 10.25
CA TYR A 120 -10.81 -4.64 10.55
C TYR A 120 -10.50 -3.58 11.59
N GLU A 121 -9.89 -3.94 12.72
CA GLU A 121 -9.51 -3.01 13.80
C GLU A 121 -8.66 -1.86 13.27
N ARG A 122 -7.66 -2.16 12.43
CA ARG A 122 -6.81 -1.12 11.82
C ARG A 122 -7.59 -0.19 10.89
N ILE A 123 -8.53 -0.71 10.11
CA ILE A 123 -9.38 0.10 9.23
C ILE A 123 -10.36 0.95 10.06
N ILE A 124 -11.02 0.36 11.05
CA ILE A 124 -11.95 1.04 11.97
C ILE A 124 -11.25 2.20 12.66
N ARG A 125 -10.06 1.96 13.21
CA ARG A 125 -9.26 3.00 13.87
C ARG A 125 -8.95 4.16 12.93
N LEU A 126 -8.49 3.88 11.71
CA LEU A 126 -8.23 4.91 10.70
C LEU A 126 -9.49 5.73 10.41
N LEU A 127 -10.64 5.06 10.22
CA LEU A 127 -11.90 5.74 9.93
C LEU A 127 -12.35 6.64 11.09
N VAL A 128 -12.15 6.22 12.35
CA VAL A 128 -12.44 7.04 13.53
C VAL A 128 -11.51 8.26 13.59
N GLU A 129 -10.20 8.07 13.37
CA GLU A 129 -9.20 9.15 13.36
C GLU A 129 -9.53 10.22 12.29
N GLU A 130 -10.07 9.80 11.14
CA GLU A 130 -10.47 10.67 10.03
C GLU A 130 -11.90 11.25 10.18
N GLY A 131 -12.58 10.99 11.30
CA GLY A 131 -13.95 11.46 11.54
C GLY A 131 -15.03 10.76 10.69
N LEU A 132 -14.70 9.66 10.03
CA LEU A 132 -15.58 8.84 9.19
C LEU A 132 -16.35 7.80 10.03
N VAL A 133 -16.93 8.24 11.15
CA VAL A 133 -17.54 7.37 12.19
C VAL A 133 -18.63 6.46 11.63
N GLY A 134 -19.46 6.93 10.69
CA GLY A 134 -20.49 6.10 10.07
C GLY A 134 -19.91 4.88 9.35
N TYR A 135 -18.80 5.06 8.62
CA TYR A 135 -18.10 3.96 7.96
C TYR A 135 -17.40 3.05 8.97
N ALA A 136 -16.86 3.61 10.06
CA ALA A 136 -16.26 2.83 11.14
C ALA A 136 -17.28 1.90 11.81
N VAL A 137 -18.51 2.39 12.07
CA VAL A 137 -19.61 1.58 12.63
C VAL A 137 -20.04 0.48 11.67
N MET A 138 -20.11 0.76 10.37
CA MET A 138 -20.41 -0.27 9.37
C MET A 138 -19.35 -1.37 9.36
N ALA A 139 -18.06 -1.01 9.30
CA ALA A 139 -16.97 -1.98 9.33
C ALA A 139 -16.94 -2.81 10.63
N LEU A 140 -17.26 -2.19 11.77
CA LEU A 140 -17.38 -2.89 13.05
C LEU A 140 -18.54 -3.89 13.04
N LYS A 141 -19.67 -3.53 12.43
CA LYS A 141 -20.81 -4.43 12.29
C LYS A 141 -20.45 -5.61 11.37
N ASP A 142 -19.84 -5.34 10.22
CA ASP A 142 -19.42 -6.39 9.29
C ASP A 142 -18.46 -7.37 9.97
N MET A 143 -17.49 -6.86 10.74
CA MET A 143 -16.58 -7.67 11.55
C MET A 143 -17.33 -8.58 12.54
N LYS A 144 -18.31 -8.04 13.26
CA LYS A 144 -19.12 -8.80 14.23
C LYS A 144 -19.97 -9.87 13.56
N ASP A 145 -20.63 -9.51 12.45
CA ASP A 145 -21.49 -10.42 11.70
C ASP A 145 -20.67 -11.60 11.12
N ILE A 146 -19.41 -11.35 10.72
CA ILE A 146 -18.50 -12.37 10.22
C ILE A 146 -17.92 -13.24 11.34
N HIS A 147 -17.53 -12.65 12.47
CA HIS A 147 -16.86 -13.36 13.57
C HIS A 147 -17.80 -13.89 14.66
N GLY A 148 -19.09 -13.57 14.60
CA GLY A 148 -20.11 -14.05 15.54
C GLY A 148 -20.02 -13.47 16.95
N ILE A 149 -19.61 -12.20 17.07
CA ILE A 149 -19.39 -11.48 18.35
C ILE A 149 -20.56 -10.55 18.67
#